data_AF-A0A940WHG5-F1
#
_entry.id   AF-A0A940WHG5-F1
#
_cell.length_a   1.000
_cell.length_b   1.000
_cell.length_c   1.000
_cell.angle_alpha   90.00
_cell.angle_beta   90.00
_cell.angle_gamma   90.00
#
_symmetry.space_group_name_H-M   'P 1'
#
loop_
_entity.id
_entity.type
_entity.pdbx_description
1 polymer ?
#
loop_
_entity_poly.entity_id
_entity_poly.type
_entity_poly.pdbx_seq_one_letter_code
_entity_poly.pdbx_strand_id
1 'polypeptide(L)'
;MGWFSKLLLPGRLRTGPTVLLPARPDAKTLLAIAQLADPDARLDGEDILVGGSRILPPVELTGEVLAKLGVEGEECLWACRVAADGPLPVDFFDKTLAEGIAHRLGGWSLCQGEPTDPAEDRHRNPVVYLPAAPTPEEALPILADVLRHAEEVDVERWPDGELVGGVVHVPVRQGRVLDVYAGADLVVTIEEGHRIPPAARVRWPYLTEIAVVTVSDVTVSDVAAAPAAGEGAPEEDAAEDTSERVAEGDAQEDAEQAADAAAETAAPALDEPLPPDTPGEVVEAVTDDSAEDSVDDSIKDSADDSADDSPDGEKPMLARATVALVLADRLQGIAADPGAFQLAEPADILPGRYV
;
A
#
# COMPACT_ATOMS: atom_id res chain seq x y z
N MET A 1 -13.34 18.05 30.76
CA MET A 1 -12.70 18.34 29.46
C MET A 1 -13.09 17.37 28.32
N GLY A 2 -14.05 16.45 28.49
CA GLY A 2 -14.26 15.34 27.54
C GLY A 2 -15.27 15.56 26.39
N TRP A 3 -16.12 16.59 26.40
CA TRP A 3 -17.19 16.73 25.39
C TRP A 3 -16.67 17.20 24.02
N PHE A 4 -15.84 18.24 23.98
CA PHE A 4 -15.24 18.73 22.73
C PHE A 4 -14.29 17.70 22.08
N SER A 5 -13.58 16.90 22.89
CA SER A 5 -12.74 15.81 22.38
C SER A 5 -13.57 14.73 21.69
N LYS A 6 -14.75 14.38 22.22
CA LYS A 6 -15.67 13.40 21.61
C LYS A 6 -16.32 13.94 20.33
N LEU A 7 -16.52 15.25 20.23
CA LEU A 7 -17.15 15.87 19.06
C LEU A 7 -16.19 15.92 17.85
N LEU A 8 -14.89 16.09 18.10
CA LEU A 8 -13.85 16.10 17.07
C LEU A 8 -13.23 14.72 16.80
N LEU A 9 -13.43 13.74 17.68
CA LEU A 9 -12.87 12.39 17.56
C LEU A 9 -13.26 11.72 16.24
N PRO A 10 -14.54 11.68 15.80
CA PRO A 10 -14.90 11.09 14.51
C PRO A 10 -14.15 11.73 13.33
N GLY A 11 -14.02 13.07 13.32
CA GLY A 11 -13.27 13.78 12.28
C GLY A 11 -11.78 13.41 12.27
N ARG A 12 -11.17 13.25 13.45
CA ARG A 12 -9.75 12.83 13.58
C ARG A 12 -9.50 11.38 13.17
N LEU A 13 -10.47 10.50 13.37
CA LEU A 13 -10.38 9.09 12.97
C LEU A 13 -10.61 8.92 11.46
N ARG A 14 -11.45 9.75 10.83
CA ARG A 14 -11.67 9.75 9.37
C ARG A 14 -10.50 10.31 8.56
N THR A 15 -9.66 11.15 9.17
CA THR A 15 -8.63 11.92 8.46
C THR A 15 -7.29 11.19 8.30
N GLY A 16 -7.06 10.10 9.01
CA GLY A 16 -5.82 9.32 8.88
C GLY A 16 -6.06 7.84 9.17
N PRO A 17 -5.12 6.97 8.77
CA PRO A 17 -5.27 5.54 8.95
C PRO A 17 -5.54 5.17 10.40
N THR A 18 -6.58 4.38 10.62
CA THR A 18 -7.01 3.97 11.95
C THR A 18 -7.37 2.49 11.94
N VAL A 19 -6.85 1.74 12.88
CA VAL A 19 -7.23 0.34 13.12
C VAL A 19 -8.40 0.32 14.09
N LEU A 20 -9.47 -0.38 13.76
CA LEU A 20 -10.62 -0.64 14.63
C LEU A 20 -10.61 -2.11 15.03
N LEU A 21 -10.60 -2.40 16.33
CA LEU A 21 -10.40 -3.75 16.86
C LEU A 21 -11.55 -4.16 17.79
N PRO A 22 -11.96 -5.45 17.78
CA PRO A 22 -13.04 -5.95 18.64
C PRO A 22 -12.65 -5.98 20.12
N ALA A 23 -11.35 -6.07 20.43
CA ALA A 23 -10.83 -6.09 21.78
C ALA A 23 -9.72 -5.05 21.96
N ARG A 24 -9.49 -4.62 23.21
CA ARG A 24 -8.38 -3.73 23.52
C ARG A 24 -7.08 -4.45 23.21
N PRO A 25 -6.26 -3.95 22.27
CA PRO A 25 -5.00 -4.59 21.97
C PRO A 25 -4.02 -4.41 23.15
N ASP A 26 -3.30 -5.48 23.47
CA ASP A 26 -2.15 -5.41 24.37
C ASP A 26 -0.96 -4.73 23.67
N ALA A 27 -0.24 -3.85 24.38
CA ALA A 27 0.85 -3.06 23.80
C ALA A 27 2.02 -3.94 23.33
N LYS A 28 2.28 -5.07 23.99
CA LYS A 28 3.33 -6.00 23.58
C LYS A 28 2.90 -6.77 22.32
N THR A 29 1.62 -7.15 22.22
CA THR A 29 1.07 -7.75 20.98
C THR A 29 1.16 -6.77 19.80
N LEU A 30 0.74 -5.52 19.97
CA LEU A 30 0.87 -4.51 18.92
C LEU A 30 2.32 -4.27 18.51
N LEU A 31 3.25 -4.20 19.48
CA LEU A 31 4.66 -4.06 19.19
C LEU A 31 5.20 -5.25 18.40
N ALA A 32 4.85 -6.48 18.79
CA ALA A 32 5.28 -7.68 18.09
C ALA A 32 4.77 -7.70 16.63
N ILE A 33 3.51 -7.31 16.41
CA ILE A 33 2.94 -7.19 15.06
C ILE A 33 3.64 -6.09 14.27
N ALA A 34 3.87 -4.92 14.86
CA ALA A 34 4.62 -3.84 14.22
C ALA A 34 6.03 -4.26 13.81
N GLN A 35 6.68 -5.11 14.61
CA GLN A 35 8.02 -5.65 14.34
C GLN A 35 8.08 -6.60 13.14
N LEU A 36 6.94 -7.17 12.72
CA LEU A 36 6.86 -7.91 11.46
C LEU A 36 7.04 -6.99 10.25
N ALA A 37 6.50 -5.76 10.31
CA ALA A 37 6.62 -4.77 9.23
C ALA A 37 7.93 -3.95 9.31
N ASP A 38 8.39 -3.65 10.53
CA ASP A 38 9.63 -2.94 10.80
C ASP A 38 10.37 -3.56 11.99
N PRO A 39 11.45 -4.35 11.78
CA PRO A 39 12.22 -4.96 12.86
C PRO A 39 12.75 -3.98 13.92
N ASP A 40 12.94 -2.70 13.58
CA ASP A 40 13.42 -1.66 14.48
C ASP A 40 12.29 -0.96 15.26
N ALA A 41 11.04 -1.40 15.08
CA ALA A 41 9.89 -0.88 15.80
C ALA A 41 10.06 -1.03 17.32
N ARG A 42 9.65 0.02 18.04
CA ARG A 42 9.87 0.15 19.49
C ARG A 42 8.83 1.03 20.17
N LEU A 43 8.72 0.89 21.49
CA LEU A 43 7.92 1.78 22.32
C LEU A 43 8.56 3.17 22.43
N ASP A 44 7.72 4.20 22.38
CA ASP A 44 8.05 5.60 22.67
C ASP A 44 6.97 6.18 23.60
N GLY A 45 7.18 6.06 24.91
CA GLY A 45 6.15 6.38 25.89
C GLY A 45 4.98 5.40 25.81
N GLU A 46 3.78 5.90 25.53
CA GLU A 46 2.58 5.09 25.30
C GLU A 46 2.38 4.72 23.82
N ASP A 47 3.19 5.28 22.93
CA ASP A 47 3.11 5.08 21.49
C ASP A 47 4.07 3.99 21.01
N ILE A 48 3.88 3.52 19.78
CA ILE A 48 4.84 2.63 19.10
C ILE A 48 5.35 3.33 17.84
N LEU A 49 6.68 3.45 17.72
CA LEU A 49 7.35 3.96 16.51
C LEU A 49 7.62 2.81 15.55
N VAL A 50 7.23 2.99 14.28
CA VAL A 50 7.29 1.97 13.22
C VAL A 50 7.49 2.66 11.87
N GLY A 51 8.64 2.46 11.21
CA GLY A 51 8.83 2.87 9.81
C GLY A 51 8.58 4.35 9.51
N GLY A 52 8.86 5.25 10.46
CA GLY A 52 8.54 6.68 10.32
C GLY A 52 7.07 7.02 10.58
N SER A 53 6.32 6.09 11.18
CA SER A 53 4.95 6.26 11.67
C SER A 53 4.87 5.97 13.17
N ARG A 54 3.77 6.39 13.77
CA ARG A 54 3.48 6.27 15.19
C ARG A 54 2.09 5.66 15.37
N ILE A 55 2.02 4.53 16.06
CA ILE A 55 0.76 3.93 16.50
C ILE A 55 0.41 4.55 17.86
N LEU A 56 -0.72 5.25 17.92
CA LEU A 56 -1.21 5.91 19.13
C LEU A 56 -1.92 4.92 20.06
N PRO A 57 -2.07 5.25 21.36
CA PRO A 57 -2.65 4.34 22.33
C PRO A 57 -4.12 4.04 22.00
N PRO A 58 -4.61 2.84 22.32
CA PRO A 58 -5.97 2.43 21.98
C PRO A 58 -7.03 3.26 22.71
N VAL A 59 -8.02 3.74 21.97
CA VAL A 59 -9.16 4.51 22.48
C VAL A 59 -10.45 3.73 22.29
N GLU A 60 -11.23 3.57 23.36
CA GLU A 60 -12.53 2.92 23.31
C GLU A 60 -13.56 3.79 22.54
N LEU A 61 -14.24 3.18 21.58
CA LEU A 61 -15.31 3.78 20.79
C LEU A 61 -16.65 3.16 21.17
N THR A 62 -17.62 4.02 21.52
CA THR A 62 -19.00 3.62 21.79
C THR A 62 -19.82 3.57 20.49
N GLY A 63 -20.90 2.79 20.46
CA GLY A 63 -21.84 2.71 19.31
C GLY A 63 -22.26 4.05 18.67
N GLU A 64 -22.44 5.14 19.44
CA GLU A 64 -22.76 6.47 18.87
C GLU A 64 -21.63 7.02 17.97
N VAL A 65 -20.38 6.75 18.33
CA VAL A 65 -19.20 7.15 17.55
C VAL A 65 -19.03 6.22 16.36
N LEU A 66 -19.25 4.92 16.54
CA LEU A 66 -19.16 3.91 15.47
C LEU A 66 -20.20 4.16 14.37
N ALA A 67 -21.44 4.46 14.73
CA ALA A 67 -22.48 4.85 13.77
C ALA A 67 -22.09 6.10 12.97
N LYS A 68 -21.41 7.07 13.61
CA LYS A 68 -20.85 8.24 12.90
C LYS A 68 -19.66 7.87 12.03
N LEU A 69 -19.01 6.74 12.21
CA LEU A 69 -17.91 6.27 11.35
C LEU A 69 -18.39 5.33 10.23
N GLY A 70 -19.69 5.05 10.14
CA GLY A 70 -20.24 4.10 9.16
C GLY A 70 -20.01 2.64 9.54
N VAL A 71 -19.67 2.36 10.80
CA VAL A 71 -19.56 1.00 11.33
C VAL A 71 -20.88 0.69 12.03
N GLU A 72 -21.69 -0.16 11.41
CA GLU A 72 -23.00 -0.59 11.91
C GLU A 72 -22.89 -1.93 12.66
N GLY A 73 -23.86 -2.23 13.53
CA GLY A 73 -23.94 -3.51 14.23
C GLY A 73 -23.00 -3.69 15.44
N GLU A 74 -21.97 -2.85 15.58
CA GLU A 74 -20.98 -2.92 16.65
C GLU A 74 -21.32 -2.01 17.84
N GLU A 75 -21.31 -2.58 19.06
CA GLU A 75 -21.61 -1.82 20.29
C GLU A 75 -20.38 -1.10 20.87
N CYS A 76 -19.20 -1.71 20.71
CA CYS A 76 -17.92 -1.21 21.22
C CYS A 76 -16.74 -1.74 20.43
N LEU A 77 -15.85 -0.85 19.99
CA LEU A 77 -14.56 -1.20 19.35
C LEU A 77 -13.43 -0.35 19.95
N TRP A 78 -12.19 -0.77 19.71
CA TRP A 78 -10.98 -0.05 20.11
C TRP A 78 -10.28 0.53 18.89
N ALA A 79 -10.01 1.83 18.91
CA ALA A 79 -9.33 2.53 17.83
C ALA A 79 -7.85 2.77 18.15
N CYS A 80 -6.97 2.34 17.25
CA CYS A 80 -5.56 2.69 17.24
C CYS A 80 -5.27 3.53 15.99
N ARG A 81 -5.01 4.83 16.18
CA ARG A 81 -4.68 5.72 15.06
C ARG A 81 -3.20 5.56 14.70
N VAL A 82 -2.91 5.46 13.41
CA VAL A 82 -1.56 5.48 12.86
C VAL A 82 -1.31 6.88 12.30
N ALA A 83 -0.24 7.53 12.76
CA ALA A 83 0.14 8.86 12.32
C ALA A 83 1.58 8.84 11.78
N ALA A 84 1.77 9.25 10.53
CA ALA A 84 3.13 9.46 10.01
C ALA A 84 3.86 10.56 10.80
N ASP A 85 5.13 10.31 11.18
CA ASP A 85 6.02 11.31 11.77
C ASP A 85 6.68 12.13 10.63
N GLY A 86 6.14 13.31 10.33
CA GLY A 86 6.68 14.23 9.30
C GLY A 86 5.60 14.90 8.43
N PRO A 87 5.96 15.84 7.53
CA PRO A 87 5.00 16.42 6.59
C PRO A 87 4.52 15.33 5.60
N LEU A 88 3.23 14.98 5.69
CA LEU A 88 2.35 14.21 4.77
C LEU A 88 2.99 13.27 3.72
N PRO A 89 2.35 12.10 3.52
CA PRO A 89 2.72 10.80 4.07
C PRO A 89 4.03 10.27 3.48
N VAL A 90 4.82 9.62 4.33
CA VAL A 90 5.92 8.75 3.90
C VAL A 90 5.28 7.51 3.26
N ASP A 91 5.18 7.49 1.94
CA ASP A 91 4.95 6.31 1.09
C ASP A 91 3.65 5.49 1.29
N PHE A 92 2.60 6.03 1.93
CA PHE A 92 1.37 5.29 2.31
C PHE A 92 1.61 4.12 3.28
N PHE A 93 2.79 4.07 3.93
CA PHE A 93 3.13 2.99 4.85
C PHE A 93 2.21 2.95 6.07
N ASP A 94 1.74 4.11 6.53
CA ASP A 94 0.77 4.25 7.61
C ASP A 94 -0.58 3.57 7.29
N LYS A 95 -1.04 3.66 6.03
CA LYS A 95 -2.24 2.95 5.54
C LYS A 95 -2.02 1.44 5.54
N THR A 96 -0.95 0.96 4.91
CA THR A 96 -0.65 -0.48 4.85
C THR A 96 -0.39 -1.08 6.24
N LEU A 97 0.21 -0.29 7.15
CA LEU A 97 0.43 -0.67 8.54
C LEU A 97 -0.91 -0.83 9.28
N ALA A 98 -1.85 0.11 9.10
CA ALA A 98 -3.18 -0.01 9.70
C ALA A 98 -3.93 -1.24 9.17
N GLU A 99 -3.93 -1.45 7.85
CA GLU A 99 -4.56 -2.62 7.21
C GLU A 99 -3.95 -3.94 7.68
N GLY A 100 -2.62 -4.05 7.73
CA GLY A 100 -1.97 -5.29 8.15
C GLY A 100 -2.08 -5.59 9.65
N ILE A 101 -2.23 -4.57 10.50
CA ILE A 101 -2.59 -4.77 11.92
C ILE A 101 -4.05 -5.24 12.03
N ALA A 102 -4.98 -4.58 11.34
CA ALA A 102 -6.39 -4.94 11.31
C ALA A 102 -6.59 -6.40 10.84
N HIS A 103 -5.94 -6.79 9.75
CA HIS A 103 -5.95 -8.17 9.24
C HIS A 103 -5.55 -9.20 10.30
N ARG A 104 -4.44 -8.96 11.01
CA ARG A 104 -3.88 -9.92 11.98
C ARG A 104 -4.70 -10.04 13.26
N LEU A 105 -5.33 -8.95 13.68
CA LEU A 105 -6.10 -8.88 14.90
C LEU A 105 -7.62 -9.06 14.67
N GLY A 106 -8.05 -9.34 13.44
CA GLY A 106 -9.46 -9.57 13.11
C GLY A 106 -10.31 -8.32 13.31
N GLY A 107 -9.85 -7.20 12.76
CA GLY A 107 -10.56 -5.92 12.82
C GLY A 107 -10.57 -5.20 11.48
N TRP A 108 -10.97 -3.93 11.51
CA TRP A 108 -11.16 -3.11 10.31
C TRP A 108 -10.09 -2.03 10.19
N SER A 109 -9.77 -1.66 8.96
CA SER A 109 -9.01 -0.45 8.67
C SER A 109 -9.97 0.66 8.29
N LEU A 110 -9.85 1.82 8.93
CA LEU A 110 -10.56 3.04 8.59
C LEU A 110 -9.56 4.01 7.96
N CYS A 111 -9.67 4.18 6.65
CA CYS A 111 -8.85 5.13 5.89
C CYS A 111 -9.75 6.04 5.07
N GLN A 112 -9.53 7.35 5.14
CA GLN A 112 -10.31 8.35 4.40
C GLN A 112 -11.83 8.32 4.64
N GLY A 113 -12.25 7.74 5.77
CA GLY A 113 -13.65 7.68 6.19
C GLY A 113 -14.41 6.45 5.74
N GLU A 114 -13.75 5.50 5.07
CA GLU A 114 -14.34 4.22 4.67
C GLU A 114 -13.74 3.10 5.53
N PRO A 115 -14.56 2.37 6.32
CA PRO A 115 -14.12 1.16 6.99
C PRO A 115 -14.03 0.02 5.96
N THR A 116 -12.92 -0.71 5.98
CA THR A 116 -12.68 -1.88 5.15
C THR A 116 -12.22 -3.02 6.05
N ASP A 117 -12.76 -4.21 5.86
CA ASP A 117 -12.26 -5.42 6.49
C ASP A 117 -11.15 -6.04 5.60
N PRO A 118 -9.87 -5.99 6.01
CA PRO A 118 -8.79 -6.59 5.22
C PRO A 118 -8.90 -8.12 5.10
N ALA A 119 -9.67 -8.79 5.97
CA ALA A 119 -9.89 -10.23 5.89
C ALA A 119 -10.76 -10.63 4.69
N GLU A 120 -11.58 -9.71 4.16
CA GLU A 120 -12.41 -9.94 2.98
C GLU A 120 -11.62 -9.84 1.66
N ASP A 121 -10.41 -9.28 1.69
CA ASP A 121 -9.55 -9.18 0.51
C ASP A 121 -8.92 -10.54 0.15
N ARG A 122 -9.65 -11.29 -0.70
CA ARG A 122 -9.21 -12.58 -1.26
C ARG A 122 -7.97 -12.47 -2.15
N HIS A 123 -7.59 -11.26 -2.58
CA HIS A 123 -6.45 -10.98 -3.44
C HIS A 123 -5.20 -10.54 -2.65
N ARG A 124 -5.12 -10.77 -1.33
CA ARG A 124 -3.88 -10.59 -0.54
C ARG A 124 -2.81 -11.62 -0.93
N ASN A 125 -2.16 -11.35 -2.06
CA ASN A 125 -1.08 -12.16 -2.60
C ASN A 125 0.22 -11.94 -1.80
N PRO A 126 0.87 -12.99 -1.29
CA PRO A 126 2.15 -12.84 -0.63
C PRO A 126 3.19 -12.32 -1.61
N VAL A 127 4.11 -11.52 -1.07
CA VAL A 127 5.21 -10.90 -1.81
C VAL A 127 6.55 -11.38 -1.27
N VAL A 128 7.56 -11.38 -2.12
CA VAL A 128 8.95 -11.61 -1.74
C VAL A 128 9.77 -10.41 -2.16
N TYR A 129 10.39 -9.75 -1.19
CA TYR A 129 11.37 -8.71 -1.46
C TYR A 129 12.73 -9.35 -1.68
N LEU A 130 13.37 -9.01 -2.80
CA LEU A 130 14.70 -9.49 -3.19
C LEU A 130 15.65 -8.30 -3.38
N PRO A 131 16.95 -8.47 -3.08
CA PRO A 131 17.92 -7.37 -3.24
C PRO A 131 18.18 -7.00 -4.70
N ALA A 132 17.88 -7.91 -5.64
CA ALA A 132 17.92 -7.71 -7.08
C ALA A 132 16.96 -8.70 -7.75
N ALA A 133 16.55 -8.41 -8.98
CA ALA A 133 15.76 -9.35 -9.77
C ALA A 133 16.59 -10.61 -10.09
N PRO A 134 16.09 -11.82 -9.79
CA PRO A 134 16.81 -13.05 -10.12
C PRO A 134 16.79 -13.27 -11.63
N THR A 135 17.85 -13.87 -12.17
CA THR A 135 17.83 -14.26 -13.59
C THR A 135 16.92 -15.48 -13.80
N PRO A 136 16.45 -15.75 -15.03
CA PRO A 136 15.68 -16.96 -15.32
C PRO A 136 16.44 -18.24 -14.93
N GLU A 137 17.76 -18.29 -15.08
CA GLU A 137 18.59 -19.43 -14.68
C GLU A 137 18.58 -19.66 -13.15
N GLU A 138 18.37 -18.61 -12.36
CA GLU A 138 18.25 -18.69 -10.90
C GLU A 138 16.82 -19.04 -10.47
N ALA A 139 15.81 -18.43 -11.10
CA ALA A 139 14.41 -18.58 -10.73
C ALA A 139 13.78 -19.90 -11.21
N LEU A 140 13.99 -20.30 -12.46
CA LEU A 140 13.33 -21.45 -13.07
C LEU A 140 13.55 -22.78 -12.32
N PRO A 141 14.78 -23.12 -11.88
CA PRO A 141 14.98 -24.36 -11.12
C PRO A 141 14.20 -24.39 -9.81
N ILE A 142 14.08 -23.25 -9.12
CA ILE A 142 13.33 -23.15 -7.87
C ILE A 142 11.83 -23.29 -8.16
N LEU A 143 11.35 -22.58 -9.18
CA LEU A 143 9.94 -22.57 -9.57
C LEU A 143 9.47 -23.93 -10.07
N ALA A 144 10.29 -24.66 -10.82
CA ALA A 144 9.97 -26.02 -11.28
C ALA A 144 9.82 -27.03 -10.12
N ASP A 145 10.46 -26.78 -8.97
CA ASP A 145 10.35 -27.63 -7.78
C ASP A 145 9.10 -27.32 -6.94
N VAL A 146 8.63 -26.06 -6.94
CA VAL A 146 7.56 -25.59 -6.03
C VAL A 146 6.21 -25.37 -6.70
N LEU A 147 6.19 -25.05 -7.99
CA LEU A 147 4.96 -24.86 -8.75
C LEU A 147 4.45 -26.20 -9.26
N ARG A 148 3.13 -26.33 -9.34
CA ARG A 148 2.53 -27.43 -10.07
C ARG A 148 2.82 -27.24 -11.57
N HIS A 149 3.30 -28.30 -12.22
CA HIS A 149 3.73 -28.22 -13.62
C HIS A 149 2.56 -27.95 -14.55
N ALA A 150 2.73 -26.96 -15.43
CA ALA A 150 1.92 -26.76 -16.61
C ALA A 150 2.24 -27.84 -17.65
N GLU A 151 1.20 -28.37 -18.31
CA GLU A 151 1.35 -29.40 -19.34
C GLU A 151 1.62 -28.77 -20.72
N GLU A 152 1.11 -27.57 -20.97
CA GLU A 152 1.25 -26.82 -22.20
C GLU A 152 1.23 -25.31 -21.95
N VAL A 153 1.64 -24.54 -22.95
CA VAL A 153 1.50 -23.08 -22.93
C VAL A 153 0.09 -22.72 -23.37
N ASP A 154 -0.65 -22.01 -22.52
CA ASP A 154 -1.88 -21.33 -22.93
C ASP A 154 -1.49 -20.13 -23.81
N VAL A 155 -1.47 -20.33 -25.13
CA VAL A 155 -1.07 -19.32 -26.12
C VAL A 155 -2.04 -18.14 -26.21
N GLU A 156 -3.28 -18.28 -25.75
CA GLU A 156 -4.23 -17.16 -25.69
C GLU A 156 -3.86 -16.21 -24.55
N ARG A 157 -3.39 -16.77 -23.43
CA ARG A 157 -2.97 -16.00 -22.25
C ARG A 157 -1.51 -15.54 -22.32
N TRP A 158 -0.63 -16.39 -22.84
CA TRP A 158 0.82 -16.21 -22.87
C TRP A 158 1.35 -16.39 -24.30
N PRO A 159 1.06 -15.46 -25.22
CA PRO A 159 1.43 -15.60 -26.62
C PRO A 159 2.95 -15.73 -26.83
N ASP A 160 3.74 -15.09 -25.96
CA ASP A 160 5.20 -15.11 -25.97
C ASP A 160 5.79 -16.08 -24.92
N GLY A 161 4.97 -16.99 -24.38
CA GLY A 161 5.37 -17.91 -23.32
C GLY A 161 6.15 -19.14 -23.83
N GLU A 162 7.19 -19.52 -23.10
CA GLU A 162 7.98 -20.73 -23.35
C GLU A 162 7.83 -21.73 -22.20
N LEU A 163 7.50 -22.99 -22.49
CA LEU A 163 7.42 -24.04 -21.47
C LEU A 163 8.81 -24.61 -21.17
N VAL A 164 9.33 -24.32 -19.97
CA VAL A 164 10.64 -24.76 -19.50
C VAL A 164 10.48 -25.55 -18.20
N GLY A 165 10.78 -26.86 -18.24
CA GLY A 165 10.74 -27.70 -17.04
C GLY A 165 9.37 -27.79 -16.36
N GLY A 166 8.27 -27.63 -17.10
CA GLY A 166 6.91 -27.61 -16.56
C GLY A 166 6.44 -26.23 -16.06
N VAL A 167 7.23 -25.16 -16.29
CA VAL A 167 6.86 -23.78 -15.96
C VAL A 167 6.81 -22.96 -17.25
N VAL A 168 5.74 -22.20 -17.46
CA VAL A 168 5.66 -21.25 -18.57
C VAL A 168 6.42 -19.99 -18.16
N HIS A 169 7.47 -19.64 -18.91
CA HIS A 169 8.22 -18.40 -18.74
C HIS A 169 7.82 -17.40 -19.81
N VAL A 170 7.46 -16.19 -19.40
CA VAL A 170 7.16 -15.07 -20.29
C VAL A 170 8.15 -13.95 -19.98
N PRO A 171 9.14 -13.68 -20.85
CA PRO A 171 10.07 -12.58 -20.67
C PRO A 171 9.35 -11.26 -20.99
N VAL A 172 8.87 -10.56 -19.96
CA VAL A 172 8.14 -9.30 -20.11
C VAL A 172 9.05 -8.15 -19.75
N ARG A 173 9.48 -7.35 -20.73
CA ARG A 173 10.13 -6.05 -20.46
C ARG A 173 9.19 -4.90 -20.77
N GLN A 174 8.02 -4.92 -20.14
CA GLN A 174 7.01 -3.87 -20.28
C GLN A 174 6.69 -3.25 -18.93
N GLY A 175 6.90 -1.93 -18.83
CA GLY A 175 6.69 -1.21 -17.57
C GLY A 175 7.66 -1.67 -16.48
N ARG A 176 7.12 -2.01 -15.31
CA ARG A 176 7.89 -2.48 -14.14
C ARG A 176 8.00 -3.98 -14.03
N VAL A 177 7.18 -4.72 -14.79
CA VAL A 177 7.25 -6.18 -14.82
C VAL A 177 8.50 -6.56 -15.62
N LEU A 178 9.29 -7.47 -15.05
CA LEU A 178 10.56 -7.95 -15.62
C LEU A 178 10.43 -9.37 -16.16
N ASP A 179 9.72 -10.23 -15.45
CA ASP A 179 9.49 -11.62 -15.82
C ASP A 179 8.17 -12.13 -15.23
N VAL A 180 7.50 -13.03 -15.94
CA VAL A 180 6.35 -13.76 -15.45
C VAL A 180 6.60 -15.25 -15.61
N TYR A 181 6.28 -16.01 -14.56
CA TYR A 181 6.36 -17.46 -14.55
C TYR A 181 5.01 -18.04 -14.15
N ALA A 182 4.49 -19.02 -14.89
CA ALA A 182 3.22 -19.64 -14.58
C ALA A 182 3.35 -21.16 -14.46
N GLY A 183 2.79 -21.70 -13.38
CA GLY A 183 2.49 -23.12 -13.22
C GLY A 183 1.06 -23.43 -13.66
N ALA A 184 0.55 -24.58 -13.25
CA ALA A 184 -0.83 -24.97 -13.56
C ALA A 184 -1.90 -24.16 -12.80
N ASP A 185 -1.56 -23.66 -11.61
CA ASP A 185 -2.49 -23.04 -10.66
C ASP A 185 -2.02 -21.68 -10.13
N LEU A 186 -0.71 -21.39 -10.19
CA LEU A 186 -0.13 -20.16 -9.68
C LEU A 186 0.65 -19.38 -10.75
N VAL A 187 0.68 -18.06 -10.60
CA VAL A 187 1.51 -17.13 -11.36
C VAL A 187 2.49 -16.46 -10.40
N VAL A 188 3.74 -16.32 -10.84
CA VAL A 188 4.81 -15.62 -10.14
C VAL A 188 5.27 -14.48 -11.03
N THR A 189 4.99 -13.25 -10.60
CA THR A 189 5.37 -12.03 -11.31
C THR A 189 6.55 -11.39 -10.61
N ILE A 190 7.61 -11.07 -11.37
CA ILE A 190 8.78 -10.35 -10.87
C ILE A 190 8.73 -8.92 -11.39
N GLU A 191 8.78 -7.96 -10.48
CA GLU A 191 8.71 -6.54 -10.78
C GLU A 191 9.86 -5.76 -10.16
N GLU A 192 10.19 -4.63 -10.77
CA GLU A 192 11.06 -3.62 -10.18
C GLU A 192 10.33 -2.83 -9.08
N GLY A 193 10.83 -2.93 -7.86
CA GLY A 193 10.32 -2.27 -6.67
C GLY A 193 11.12 -1.02 -6.34
N HIS A 194 10.55 0.16 -6.59
CA HIS A 194 11.16 1.44 -6.20
C HIS A 194 10.81 1.87 -4.76
N ARG A 195 9.94 1.13 -4.06
CA ARG A 195 9.60 1.39 -2.66
C ARG A 195 10.16 0.29 -1.80
N ILE A 196 11.10 0.65 -0.94
CA ILE A 196 11.73 -0.29 0.00
C ILE A 196 10.97 -0.24 1.32
N PRO A 197 10.28 -1.31 1.72
CA PRO A 197 9.59 -1.36 3.02
C PRO A 197 10.59 -1.34 4.18
N PRO A 198 10.18 -0.94 5.39
CA PRO A 198 11.08 -0.85 6.54
C PRO A 198 11.88 -2.13 6.80
N ALA A 199 11.23 -3.31 6.78
CA ALA A 199 11.91 -4.60 6.90
C ALA A 199 13.06 -4.80 5.90
N ALA A 200 12.86 -4.41 4.63
CA ALA A 200 13.90 -4.48 3.62
C ALA A 200 14.99 -3.41 3.82
N ARG A 201 14.65 -2.21 4.29
CA ARG A 201 15.64 -1.15 4.64
C ARG A 201 16.56 -1.59 5.78
N VAL A 202 16.04 -2.29 6.79
CA VAL A 202 16.84 -2.82 7.89
C VAL A 202 17.81 -3.89 7.39
N ARG A 203 17.34 -4.82 6.56
CA ARG A 203 18.18 -5.91 6.03
C ARG A 203 19.19 -5.44 4.99
N TRP A 204 18.81 -4.50 4.13
CA TRP A 204 19.60 -3.99 3.01
C TRP A 204 19.64 -2.45 3.00
N PRO A 205 20.37 -1.82 3.93
CA PRO A 205 20.32 -0.38 4.16
C PRO A 205 20.91 0.47 3.01
N TYR A 206 21.62 -0.15 2.08
CA TYR A 206 22.30 0.53 0.97
C TYR A 206 21.55 0.45 -0.36
N LEU A 207 20.48 -0.34 -0.43
CA LEU A 207 19.70 -0.47 -1.64
C LEU A 207 18.81 0.75 -1.83
N THR A 208 18.72 1.20 -3.07
CA THR A 208 17.77 2.23 -3.51
C THR A 208 16.58 1.62 -4.26
N GLU A 209 16.74 0.38 -4.73
CA GLU A 209 15.77 -0.40 -5.48
C GLU A 209 15.85 -1.86 -5.01
N ILE A 210 14.73 -2.57 -5.13
CA ILE A 210 14.59 -4.00 -4.83
C ILE A 210 13.79 -4.65 -5.96
N ALA A 211 13.81 -5.97 -6.04
CA ALA A 211 12.81 -6.69 -6.82
C ALA A 211 11.67 -7.15 -5.92
N VAL A 212 10.44 -7.12 -6.44
CA VAL A 212 9.25 -7.60 -5.76
C VAL A 212 8.73 -8.78 -6.56
N VAL A 213 8.63 -9.93 -5.91
CA VAL A 213 8.03 -11.12 -6.50
C VAL A 213 6.65 -11.31 -5.90
N THR A 214 5.61 -11.30 -6.70
CA THR A 214 4.23 -11.54 -6.27
C THR A 214 3.82 -12.94 -6.68
N VAL A 215 3.23 -13.71 -5.74
CA VAL A 215 2.65 -15.03 -6.04
C VAL A 215 1.14 -14.89 -6.03
N SER A 216 0.49 -15.08 -7.18
CA SER A 216 -0.96 -14.98 -7.36
C SER A 216 -1.55 -16.27 -7.94
N ASP A 217 -2.87 -16.39 -7.93
CA ASP A 217 -3.56 -17.48 -8.61
C ASP A 217 -3.58 -17.26 -10.13
N VAL A 218 -3.73 -18.35 -10.88
CA VAL A 218 -4.04 -18.32 -12.32
C VAL A 218 -5.53 -17.93 -12.49
N THR A 219 -5.95 -16.76 -12.02
CA THR A 219 -7.29 -16.23 -12.32
C THR A 219 -7.32 -15.45 -13.63
N VAL A 220 -8.46 -15.49 -14.30
CA VAL A 220 -8.72 -14.94 -15.65
C VAL A 220 -8.92 -13.42 -15.56
N SER A 221 -7.90 -12.63 -15.18
CA SER A 221 -7.94 -11.17 -15.42
C SER A 221 -6.62 -10.38 -15.23
N ASP A 222 -5.44 -11.00 -15.17
CA ASP A 222 -4.23 -10.25 -14.75
C ASP A 222 -3.34 -9.69 -15.88
N VAL A 223 -3.90 -9.39 -17.06
CA VAL A 223 -3.18 -8.64 -18.12
C VAL A 223 -3.88 -7.32 -18.49
N ALA A 224 -5.01 -6.98 -17.86
CA ALA A 224 -5.75 -5.75 -18.18
C ALA A 224 -5.32 -4.53 -17.33
N ALA A 225 -4.03 -4.18 -17.34
CA ALA A 225 -3.56 -2.86 -16.89
C ALA A 225 -2.26 -2.38 -17.56
N ALA A 226 -1.94 -2.87 -18.76
CA ALA A 226 -1.02 -2.17 -19.65
C ALA A 226 -1.85 -1.22 -20.54
N PRO A 227 -1.58 0.10 -20.58
CA PRO A 227 -2.29 0.98 -21.50
C PRO A 227 -1.95 0.54 -22.92
N ALA A 228 -2.99 0.20 -23.69
CA ALA A 228 -2.89 -0.03 -25.12
C ALA A 228 -2.24 1.20 -25.78
N ALA A 229 -0.98 1.06 -26.15
CA ALA A 229 -0.30 2.04 -26.99
C ALA A 229 -0.81 1.86 -28.43
N GLY A 230 -1.58 2.84 -28.89
CA GLY A 230 -1.61 3.22 -30.30
C GLY A 230 -2.89 2.89 -31.06
N GLU A 231 -3.80 3.87 -31.11
CA GLU A 231 -4.50 4.16 -32.36
C GLU A 231 -4.42 5.67 -32.64
N GLY A 232 -3.57 6.00 -33.62
CA GLY A 232 -3.73 7.11 -34.57
C GLY A 232 -3.87 8.54 -34.06
N ALA A 233 -2.77 9.29 -34.06
CA ALA A 233 -2.80 10.72 -34.34
C ALA A 233 -2.08 10.98 -35.67
N PRO A 234 -2.69 11.71 -36.64
CA PRO A 234 -2.12 11.90 -37.97
C PRO A 234 -1.03 12.98 -37.96
N GLU A 235 -0.02 12.75 -38.80
CA GLU A 235 0.96 13.73 -39.27
C GLU A 235 0.27 14.86 -40.07
N GLU A 236 0.73 16.10 -39.84
CA GLU A 236 0.80 17.28 -40.73
C GLU A 236 1.01 18.51 -39.81
N ASP A 237 1.87 19.50 -40.03
CA ASP A 237 2.80 19.80 -41.11
C ASP A 237 3.77 20.91 -40.62
N ALA A 238 4.80 21.16 -41.41
CA ALA A 238 5.98 22.04 -41.25
C ALA A 238 5.86 23.42 -40.58
N ALA A 239 6.95 23.87 -39.94
CA ALA A 239 7.61 25.15 -40.26
C ALA A 239 9.04 25.21 -39.68
N GLU A 240 9.92 25.74 -40.52
CA GLU A 240 11.36 26.01 -40.38
C GLU A 240 11.69 26.95 -39.21
N ASP A 241 12.84 26.76 -38.55
CA ASP A 241 13.89 27.80 -38.58
C ASP A 241 15.27 27.27 -38.16
N THR A 242 16.24 27.80 -38.86
CA THR A 242 17.68 27.59 -38.87
C THR A 242 18.40 28.11 -37.63
N SER A 243 19.45 27.41 -37.16
CA SER A 243 20.81 27.96 -37.05
C SER A 243 21.84 26.95 -36.50
N GLU A 244 22.82 26.71 -37.38
CA GLU A 244 24.27 26.56 -37.16
C GLU A 244 24.87 25.64 -36.08
N ARG A 245 25.66 24.72 -36.61
CA ARG A 245 26.60 23.82 -35.97
C ARG A 245 28.02 24.36 -36.19
N VAL A 246 28.80 24.57 -35.13
CA VAL A 246 30.27 24.43 -35.18
C VAL A 246 30.75 23.84 -33.84
N ALA A 247 31.61 22.83 -33.95
CA ALA A 247 32.29 22.13 -32.87
C ALA A 247 33.73 22.64 -32.70
N GLU A 248 34.46 22.03 -31.75
CA GLU A 248 35.84 22.31 -31.30
C GLU A 248 35.88 23.26 -30.10
N GLY A 249 36.58 22.98 -28.99
CA GLY A 249 37.64 22.03 -28.71
C GLY A 249 38.61 22.68 -27.72
N ASP A 250 39.22 21.86 -26.87
CA ASP A 250 40.38 22.11 -26.01
C ASP A 250 40.24 22.71 -24.59
N ALA A 251 41.04 22.06 -23.75
CA ALA A 251 41.26 22.20 -22.33
C ALA A 251 42.07 23.45 -21.95
N GLN A 252 42.06 23.79 -20.65
CA GLN A 252 43.26 23.77 -19.78
C GLN A 252 43.10 24.66 -18.53
N GLU A 253 43.30 24.01 -17.37
CA GLU A 253 43.92 24.39 -16.08
C GLU A 253 43.76 25.79 -15.40
N ASP A 254 43.57 25.68 -14.08
CA ASP A 254 44.13 26.46 -12.96
C ASP A 254 43.79 27.95 -12.76
N ALA A 255 43.20 28.26 -11.59
CA ALA A 255 43.89 29.04 -10.53
C ALA A 255 42.99 29.30 -9.29
N GLU A 256 43.64 29.20 -8.13
CA GLU A 256 43.16 29.44 -6.77
C GLU A 256 42.87 30.92 -6.42
N GLN A 257 42.34 31.09 -5.19
CA GLN A 257 42.34 32.25 -4.27
C GLN A 257 41.17 33.24 -4.39
N ALA A 258 40.70 33.90 -3.34
CA ALA A 258 40.59 33.73 -1.88
C ALA A 258 39.90 35.02 -1.37
N ALA A 259 39.22 34.92 -0.22
CA ALA A 259 39.07 35.98 0.79
C ALA A 259 38.11 37.19 0.57
N ASP A 260 37.04 37.18 1.38
CA ASP A 260 36.83 38.09 2.54
C ASP A 260 35.99 39.39 2.41
N ALA A 261 35.43 39.75 3.57
CA ALA A 261 34.66 40.93 4.02
C ALA A 261 33.15 40.93 3.72
N ALA A 262 32.21 40.77 4.68
CA ALA A 262 31.98 41.41 5.98
C ALA A 262 31.62 42.91 5.91
N ALA A 263 30.36 43.24 6.22
CA ALA A 263 29.89 44.33 7.12
C ALA A 263 28.38 44.55 6.87
N GLU A 264 27.46 44.30 7.82
CA GLU A 264 27.15 45.08 9.04
C GLU A 264 26.06 46.13 8.81
N THR A 265 25.22 46.32 9.85
CA THR A 265 24.19 47.36 10.10
C THR A 265 22.78 47.03 9.59
N ALA A 266 21.68 47.30 10.30
CA ALA A 266 21.41 47.65 11.69
C ALA A 266 19.88 47.52 11.90
N ALA A 267 19.45 47.17 13.11
CA ALA A 267 18.07 47.32 13.62
C ALA A 267 17.72 48.85 13.70
N PRO A 268 16.47 49.32 14.01
CA PRO A 268 15.49 48.71 14.91
C PRO A 268 13.98 48.94 14.62
N ALA A 269 13.19 48.38 15.54
CA ALA A 269 11.74 48.39 15.74
C ALA A 269 11.03 49.75 15.73
N LEU A 270 9.72 49.73 15.46
CA LEU A 270 8.59 50.48 16.08
C LEU A 270 7.28 49.82 15.58
N ASP A 271 6.42 49.25 16.41
CA ASP A 271 5.39 49.85 17.29
C ASP A 271 3.98 49.84 16.65
N GLU A 272 3.05 49.23 17.38
CA GLU A 272 1.56 49.12 17.38
C GLU A 272 0.66 50.09 16.54
N PRO A 273 -0.70 49.98 16.53
CA PRO A 273 -1.66 48.88 16.79
C PRO A 273 -2.85 48.80 15.76
N LEU A 274 -3.71 47.78 15.95
CA LEU A 274 -5.12 47.65 15.46
C LEU A 274 -6.01 48.88 15.75
N PRO A 275 -7.18 49.09 15.08
CA PRO A 275 -8.47 48.60 15.63
C PRO A 275 -9.56 48.34 14.51
N PRO A 276 -10.89 48.27 14.78
CA PRO A 276 -11.68 47.04 14.67
C PRO A 276 -13.03 47.24 13.89
N ASP A 277 -13.99 46.32 14.14
CA ASP A 277 -15.46 46.50 14.06
C ASP A 277 -16.17 46.26 12.70
N THR A 278 -16.84 45.11 12.50
CA THR A 278 -18.21 44.67 12.92
C THR A 278 -19.24 44.82 11.76
N PRO A 279 -20.55 44.49 11.90
CA PRO A 279 -21.17 43.22 11.49
C PRO A 279 -22.36 43.43 10.52
N GLY A 280 -23.01 42.36 10.07
CA GLY A 280 -24.36 42.41 9.47
C GLY A 280 -24.74 41.10 8.79
N GLU A 281 -25.65 40.29 9.31
CA GLU A 281 -27.13 40.41 9.32
C GLU A 281 -27.73 39.54 8.20
N VAL A 282 -28.12 38.30 8.53
CA VAL A 282 -29.50 37.76 8.59
C VAL A 282 -30.38 38.02 7.36
N VAL A 283 -30.74 36.96 6.63
CA VAL A 283 -32.06 36.86 5.99
C VAL A 283 -32.55 35.40 6.01
N GLU A 284 -33.73 35.21 6.62
CA GLU A 284 -34.56 34.01 6.62
C GLU A 284 -35.15 33.74 5.21
N ALA A 285 -35.17 32.48 4.76
CA ALA A 285 -36.31 31.54 4.72
C ALA A 285 -37.48 31.93 3.80
N VAL A 286 -37.97 30.93 3.04
CA VAL A 286 -39.37 30.44 2.97
C VAL A 286 -39.56 29.61 1.67
N THR A 287 -39.86 28.31 1.86
CA THR A 287 -40.81 27.36 1.20
C THR A 287 -41.25 27.58 -0.26
N ASP A 288 -41.71 26.61 -1.06
CA ASP A 288 -42.40 25.35 -0.80
C ASP A 288 -42.51 24.51 -2.10
N ASP A 289 -42.69 23.20 -1.89
CA ASP A 289 -43.48 22.19 -2.62
C ASP A 289 -43.61 22.16 -4.16
N SER A 290 -43.33 20.98 -4.74
CA SER A 290 -44.33 20.20 -5.50
C SER A 290 -43.77 18.84 -5.96
N ALA A 291 -44.64 17.85 -5.83
CA ALA A 291 -44.44 16.42 -6.01
C ALA A 291 -44.62 15.91 -7.45
N GLU A 292 -44.61 14.57 -7.54
CA GLU A 292 -44.95 13.65 -8.63
C GLU A 292 -43.76 13.19 -9.48
N ASP A 293 -43.60 11.95 -9.92
CA ASP A 293 -44.09 10.59 -9.61
C ASP A 293 -43.46 9.74 -10.72
N SER A 294 -42.74 8.65 -10.41
CA SER A 294 -42.63 7.51 -11.33
C SER A 294 -41.93 6.33 -10.68
N VAL A 295 -42.75 5.30 -10.58
CA VAL A 295 -42.47 3.92 -10.25
C VAL A 295 -41.55 3.32 -11.33
N ASP A 296 -40.47 2.66 -10.94
CA ASP A 296 -40.02 1.47 -11.68
C ASP A 296 -39.47 0.42 -10.72
N ASP A 297 -39.91 -0.80 -11.01
CA ASP A 297 -39.93 -1.99 -10.20
C ASP A 297 -38.86 -2.92 -10.78
N SER A 298 -37.77 -3.13 -10.05
CA SER A 298 -36.79 -4.18 -10.38
C SER A 298 -36.11 -4.67 -9.11
N ILE A 299 -36.89 -5.40 -8.33
CA ILE A 299 -36.41 -6.39 -7.36
C ILE A 299 -35.89 -7.60 -8.14
N LYS A 300 -34.57 -7.82 -8.15
CA LYS A 300 -33.88 -9.13 -8.06
C LYS A 300 -32.42 -8.99 -8.49
N ASP A 301 -31.53 -8.82 -7.52
CA ASP A 301 -30.44 -9.76 -7.25
C ASP A 301 -29.74 -9.27 -5.99
N SER A 302 -30.34 -9.63 -4.85
CA SER A 302 -29.59 -9.70 -3.59
C SER A 302 -28.72 -10.94 -3.70
N ALA A 303 -27.55 -10.79 -4.32
CA ALA A 303 -26.44 -11.69 -4.08
C ALA A 303 -26.05 -11.48 -2.61
N ASP A 304 -26.66 -12.31 -1.79
CA ASP A 304 -26.21 -12.72 -0.48
C ASP A 304 -24.79 -13.31 -0.64
N ASP A 305 -23.79 -12.44 -0.79
CA ASP A 305 -22.38 -12.77 -0.64
C ASP A 305 -22.08 -12.77 0.86
N SER A 306 -22.83 -13.62 1.57
CA SER A 306 -22.45 -14.05 2.91
C SER A 306 -21.06 -14.66 2.77
N ALA A 307 -20.09 -13.99 3.41
CA ALA A 307 -18.71 -14.43 3.59
C ALA A 307 -18.59 -15.96 3.55
N ASP A 308 -18.02 -16.46 2.45
CA ASP A 308 -17.62 -17.85 2.29
C ASP A 308 -16.48 -18.14 3.27
N ASP A 309 -16.82 -18.30 4.55
CA ASP A 309 -15.97 -18.82 5.63
C ASP A 309 -15.73 -20.33 5.42
N SER A 310 -15.61 -20.74 4.16
CA SER A 310 -15.35 -22.10 3.76
C SER A 310 -13.85 -22.38 3.94
N PRO A 311 -13.47 -23.53 4.54
CA PRO A 311 -12.09 -23.99 4.64
C PRO A 311 -11.39 -24.21 3.28
N ASP A 312 -12.08 -23.92 2.17
CA ASP A 312 -11.55 -23.93 0.82
C ASP A 312 -10.88 -22.60 0.40
N GLY A 313 -11.19 -21.46 1.05
CA GLY A 313 -10.55 -20.17 0.79
C GLY A 313 -9.15 -20.01 1.39
N GLU A 314 -8.88 -20.67 2.53
CA GLU A 314 -7.56 -20.61 3.18
C GLU A 314 -6.49 -21.41 2.40
N LYS A 315 -6.85 -22.56 1.84
CA LYS A 315 -5.93 -23.45 1.11
C LYS A 315 -5.15 -22.75 0.00
N PRO A 316 -5.76 -21.98 -0.93
CA PRO A 316 -5.02 -21.29 -1.97
C PRO A 316 -4.11 -20.20 -1.40
N MET A 317 -4.52 -19.46 -0.36
CA MET A 317 -3.65 -18.50 0.33
C MET A 317 -2.41 -19.17 0.94
N LEU A 318 -2.61 -20.32 1.61
CA LEU A 318 -1.52 -21.10 2.19
C LEU A 318 -0.56 -21.65 1.13
N ALA A 319 -1.09 -22.07 -0.03
CA ALA A 319 -0.27 -22.54 -1.14
C ALA A 319 0.62 -21.42 -1.69
N ARG A 320 0.06 -20.23 -1.93
CA ARG A 320 0.82 -19.04 -2.35
C ARG A 320 1.88 -18.65 -1.32
N ALA A 321 1.53 -18.63 -0.04
CA ALA A 321 2.46 -18.28 1.04
C ALA A 321 3.61 -19.30 1.16
N THR A 322 3.32 -20.58 0.93
CA THR A 322 4.35 -21.64 0.89
C THR A 322 5.36 -21.38 -0.23
N VAL A 323 4.89 -21.06 -1.43
CA VAL A 323 5.78 -20.72 -2.57
C VAL A 323 6.61 -19.48 -2.26
N ALA A 324 5.98 -18.41 -1.74
CA ALA A 324 6.69 -17.18 -1.36
C ALA A 324 7.78 -17.42 -0.32
N LEU A 325 7.53 -18.25 0.70
CA LEU A 325 8.53 -18.61 1.71
C LEU A 325 9.71 -19.39 1.11
N VAL A 326 9.44 -20.34 0.20
CA VAL A 326 10.53 -21.08 -0.47
C VAL A 326 11.36 -20.16 -1.37
N LEU A 327 10.70 -19.27 -2.12
CA LEU A 327 11.40 -18.26 -2.93
C LEU A 327 12.27 -17.35 -2.05
N ALA A 328 11.75 -16.86 -0.93
CA ALA A 328 12.51 -16.04 0.00
C ALA A 328 13.72 -16.79 0.58
N ASP A 329 13.58 -18.06 0.97
CA ASP A 329 14.69 -18.87 1.47
C ASP A 329 15.77 -19.07 0.39
N ARG A 330 15.36 -19.53 -0.80
CA ARG A 330 16.29 -19.91 -1.88
C ARG A 330 16.95 -18.73 -2.58
N LEU A 331 16.27 -17.58 -2.67
CA LEU A 331 16.77 -16.35 -3.27
C LEU A 331 17.26 -15.33 -2.23
N GLN A 332 17.39 -15.75 -0.96
CA GLN A 332 17.86 -14.91 0.15
C GLN A 332 17.02 -13.64 0.37
N GLY A 333 15.73 -13.72 0.08
CA GLY A 333 14.73 -12.66 0.20
C GLY A 333 14.07 -12.52 1.57
N ILE A 334 13.00 -11.72 1.59
CA ILE A 334 12.06 -11.57 2.70
C ILE A 334 10.66 -11.88 2.18
N ALA A 335 10.01 -12.94 2.67
CA ALA A 335 8.60 -13.19 2.41
C ALA A 335 7.75 -12.29 3.31
N ALA A 336 6.73 -11.67 2.73
CA ALA A 336 5.81 -10.78 3.43
C ALA A 336 4.38 -10.89 2.87
N ASP A 337 3.41 -10.36 3.61
CA ASP A 337 2.09 -10.08 3.06
C ASP A 337 2.10 -8.78 2.22
N PRO A 338 1.00 -8.43 1.51
CA PRO A 338 0.94 -7.18 0.72
C PRO A 338 1.17 -5.90 1.54
N GLY A 339 0.98 -5.95 2.85
CA GLY A 339 1.23 -4.85 3.78
C GLY A 339 2.69 -4.76 4.26
N ALA A 340 3.59 -5.55 3.68
CA ALA A 340 5.00 -5.67 4.04
C ALA A 340 5.27 -6.29 5.42
N PHE A 341 4.32 -7.01 6.00
CA PHE A 341 4.54 -7.74 7.25
C PHE A 341 5.18 -9.09 6.94
N GLN A 342 6.34 -9.34 7.54
CA GLN A 342 7.11 -10.56 7.34
C GLN A 342 6.31 -11.83 7.69
N LEU A 343 6.47 -12.85 6.86
CA LEU A 343 5.93 -14.19 7.07
C LEU A 343 7.05 -15.11 7.58
N ALA A 344 6.80 -15.86 8.65
CA ALA A 344 7.69 -16.91 9.14
C ALA A 344 7.18 -18.30 8.75
N GLU A 345 5.86 -18.48 8.69
CA GLU A 345 5.19 -19.70 8.27
C GLU A 345 3.98 -19.40 7.37
N PRO A 346 3.50 -20.36 6.56
CA PRO A 346 2.40 -20.11 5.63
C PRO A 346 1.13 -19.59 6.31
N ALA A 347 0.87 -20.00 7.55
CA ALA A 347 -0.31 -19.60 8.31
C ALA A 347 -0.33 -18.11 8.70
N ASP A 348 0.82 -17.42 8.65
CA ASP A 348 0.92 -15.98 8.97
C ASP A 348 0.15 -15.08 7.99
N ILE A 349 -0.21 -15.61 6.80
CA ILE A 349 -1.00 -14.87 5.80
C ILE A 349 -2.49 -14.80 6.18
N LEU A 350 -2.97 -15.69 7.06
CA LEU A 350 -4.38 -15.81 7.41
C LEU A 350 -4.82 -14.72 8.40
N PRO A 351 -6.05 -14.20 8.29
CA PRO A 351 -6.56 -13.18 9.19
C PRO A 351 -6.78 -13.71 10.62
N GLY A 352 -6.75 -12.80 11.60
CA GLY A 352 -7.21 -13.06 12.98
C GLY A 352 -6.40 -14.07 13.80
N ARG A 353 -5.17 -14.43 13.39
CA ARG A 353 -4.36 -15.45 14.08
C ARG A 353 -3.52 -14.91 15.25
N TYR A 354 -3.53 -13.60 15.50
CA TYR A 354 -2.67 -12.93 16.50
C TYR A 354 -3.44 -12.42 17.76
N VAL A 355 -4.58 -13.04 18.09
CA VAL A 355 -5.50 -12.63 19.17
C VAL A 355 -5.06 -13.11 20.56
#